data_AF-A0A800ME63-F1
#
_entry.id   AF-A0A800ME63-F1
#
_cell.length_a   1.000
_cell.length_b   1.000
_cell.length_c   1.000
_cell.angle_alpha   90.00
_cell.angle_beta   90.00
_cell.angle_gamma   90.00
#
_symmetry.space_group_name_H-M   'P 1'
#
loop_
_entity.id
_entity.type
_entity.pdbx_description
1 polymer ?
#
loop_
_entity_poly.entity_id
_entity_poly.type
_entity_poly.pdbx_seq_one_letter_code
_entity_poly.pdbx_strand_id
1 'polypeptide(L)'
;MELHCLGENINEQNVEGLVAEADLIVDCAPLFEERMLLNQQSQRSQKPMVEAAMYELQAQLTTLIPGQTPCLACFTPKHPPAWKRRFPVFGAVSGSVACMAAMEAIKIITGNGETLAGKLLTYDLRDMTFRTTSIQRNAGCEVC
;
A
#
# COMPACT_ATOMS: atom_id res chain seq x y z
N MET A 1 23.20 -5.96 -7.44
CA MET A 1 21.75 -5.69 -7.39
C MET A 1 21.17 -6.28 -8.65
N GLU A 2 20.41 -7.35 -8.51
CA GLU A 2 19.68 -7.98 -9.61
C GLU A 2 18.28 -7.38 -9.64
N LEU A 3 17.78 -7.02 -10.82
CA LEU A 3 16.45 -6.47 -11.01
C LEU A 3 15.63 -7.46 -11.84
N HIS A 4 14.52 -7.91 -11.27
CA HIS A 4 13.61 -8.85 -11.91
C HIS A 4 12.37 -8.06 -12.37
N CYS A 5 12.30 -7.78 -13.67
CA CYS A 5 11.19 -7.04 -14.27
C CYS A 5 10.17 -8.02 -14.86
N LEU A 6 8.90 -7.87 -14.50
CA LEU A 6 7.80 -8.67 -15.02
C LEU A 6 6.91 -7.79 -15.90
N GLY A 7 6.62 -8.26 -17.11
CA GLY A 7 5.79 -7.55 -18.09
C GLY A 7 4.29 -7.72 -17.87
N GLU A 8 3.88 -8.08 -16.66
CA GLU A 8 2.51 -8.42 -16.29
C GLU A 8 2.08 -7.71 -15.01
N ASN A 9 0.78 -7.46 -14.88
CA ASN A 9 0.20 -6.94 -13.65
C ASN A 9 -0.02 -8.07 -12.64
N ILE A 10 -0.16 -7.70 -11.37
CA ILE A 10 -0.61 -8.63 -10.33
C ILE A 10 -2.00 -9.18 -10.69
N ASN A 11 -2.14 -10.49 -10.56
CA ASN A 11 -3.38 -11.23 -10.78
C ASN A 11 -3.43 -12.46 -9.85
N GLU A 12 -4.55 -13.18 -9.86
CA GLU A 12 -4.75 -14.36 -9.02
C GLU A 12 -3.76 -15.49 -9.31
N GLN A 13 -3.22 -15.56 -10.53
CA GLN A 13 -2.32 -16.64 -10.95
C GLN A 13 -0.85 -16.37 -10.54
N ASN A 14 -0.43 -15.11 -10.41
CA ASN A 14 0.96 -14.77 -10.13
C ASN A 14 1.22 -14.25 -8.71
N VAL A 15 0.22 -13.71 -8.02
CA VAL A 15 0.44 -13.00 -6.74
C VAL A 15 1.09 -13.87 -5.67
N GLU A 16 0.71 -15.14 -5.59
CA GLU A 16 1.23 -16.07 -4.58
C GLU A 16 2.73 -16.30 -4.74
N GLY A 17 3.19 -16.63 -5.96
CA GLY A 17 4.59 -16.87 -6.24
C GLY A 17 5.45 -15.64 -6.00
N LEU A 18 5.00 -14.48 -6.50
CA LEU A 18 5.73 -13.22 -6.40
C LEU A 18 5.89 -12.75 -4.95
N VAL A 19 4.84 -12.86 -4.14
CA VAL A 19 4.91 -12.49 -2.72
C VAL A 19 5.75 -13.47 -1.91
N ALA A 20 5.77 -14.76 -2.27
CA ALA A 20 6.57 -15.77 -1.56
C ALA A 20 8.08 -15.47 -1.64
N GLU A 21 8.55 -14.91 -2.75
CA GLU A 21 9.95 -14.55 -3.00
C GLU A 21 10.36 -13.22 -2.33
N ALA A 22 9.41 -12.41 -1.87
CA ALA A 22 9.68 -11.09 -1.30
C ALA A 22 9.74 -11.11 0.24
N ASP A 23 10.58 -10.27 0.83
CA ASP A 23 10.58 -10.02 2.28
C ASP A 23 9.51 -8.99 2.70
N LEU A 24 9.19 -8.07 1.79
CA LEU A 24 8.26 -6.96 1.96
C LEU A 24 7.64 -6.62 0.61
N ILE A 25 6.36 -6.25 0.63
CA ILE A 25 5.63 -5.73 -0.53
C ILE A 25 5.58 -4.20 -0.46
N VAL A 26 5.78 -3.52 -1.59
CA VAL A 26 5.43 -2.10 -1.76
C VAL A 26 4.31 -2.04 -2.79
N ASP A 27 3.09 -1.79 -2.33
CA ASP A 27 1.91 -1.67 -3.18
C ASP A 27 1.84 -0.24 -3.75
N CYS A 28 1.99 -0.18 -5.07
CA CYS A 28 1.88 1.01 -5.90
C CYS A 28 0.89 0.77 -7.06
N ALA A 29 0.02 -0.23 -6.92
CA ALA A 29 -0.83 -0.67 -8.00
C ALA A 29 -1.98 0.34 -8.25
N PRO A 30 -2.26 0.70 -9.51
CA PRO A 30 -3.28 1.70 -9.81
C PRO A 30 -4.71 1.17 -9.66
N LEU A 31 -4.93 -0.15 -9.64
CA LEU A 31 -6.26 -0.76 -9.59
C LEU A 31 -6.54 -1.39 -8.23
N PHE A 32 -7.79 -1.32 -7.78
CA PHE A 32 -8.17 -1.89 -6.49
C PHE A 32 -8.07 -3.41 -6.47
N GLU A 33 -8.30 -4.07 -7.60
CA GLU A 33 -8.18 -5.52 -7.76
C GLU A 33 -6.74 -5.98 -7.44
N GLU A 34 -5.74 -5.33 -8.05
CA GLU A 34 -4.31 -5.59 -7.81
C GLU A 34 -3.95 -5.35 -6.33
N ARG A 35 -4.37 -4.21 -5.77
CA ARG A 35 -4.14 -3.83 -4.36
C ARG A 35 -4.75 -4.81 -3.38
N MET A 36 -5.98 -5.26 -3.64
CA MET A 36 -6.68 -6.23 -2.79
C MET A 36 -6.03 -7.61 -2.86
N LEU A 37 -5.57 -8.05 -4.04
CA LEU A 37 -4.82 -9.30 -4.18
C LEU A 37 -3.50 -9.25 -3.41
N LEU A 38 -2.73 -8.17 -3.55
CA LEU A 38 -1.50 -7.95 -2.76
C LEU A 38 -1.79 -7.96 -1.26
N ASN A 39 -2.84 -7.26 -0.80
CA ASN A 39 -3.23 -7.24 0.61
C ASN A 39 -3.62 -8.63 1.13
N GLN A 40 -4.46 -9.38 0.39
CA GLN A 40 -4.85 -10.73 0.78
C GLN A 40 -3.64 -11.65 0.87
N GLN A 41 -2.73 -11.58 -0.11
CA GLN A 41 -1.54 -12.41 -0.11
C GLN A 41 -0.53 -12.01 0.96
N SER A 42 -0.38 -10.71 1.23
CA SER A 42 0.39 -10.18 2.38
C SER A 42 -0.08 -10.81 3.69
N GLN A 43 -1.41 -10.84 3.93
CA GLN A 43 -1.97 -11.47 5.13
C GLN A 43 -1.72 -12.98 5.15
N ARG A 44 -1.92 -13.69 4.03
CA ARG A 44 -1.71 -15.15 3.96
C ARG A 44 -0.25 -15.55 4.18
N SER A 45 0.68 -14.85 3.55
CA SER A 45 2.12 -15.13 3.60
C SER A 45 2.84 -14.47 4.79
N GLN A 46 2.12 -13.74 5.64
CA GLN A 46 2.67 -12.98 6.77
C GLN A 46 3.81 -12.02 6.35
N LYS A 47 3.68 -11.41 5.17
CA LYS A 47 4.66 -10.45 4.63
C LYS A 47 4.16 -9.02 4.86
N PRO A 48 4.95 -8.12 5.47
CA PRO A 48 4.58 -6.73 5.63
C PRO A 48 4.40 -6.04 4.27
N MET A 49 3.48 -5.08 4.22
CA MET A 49 3.14 -4.32 3.00
C MET A 49 3.15 -2.83 3.29
N VAL A 50 3.90 -2.05 2.51
CA VAL A 50 3.77 -0.59 2.46
C VAL A 50 2.76 -0.27 1.38
N GLU A 51 1.69 0.43 1.75
CA GLU A 51 0.63 0.81 0.81
C GLU A 51 0.68 2.30 0.50
N ALA A 52 0.77 2.62 -0.79
CA ALA A 52 0.90 3.99 -1.31
C ALA A 52 -0.13 4.25 -2.42
N ALA A 53 -1.03 5.21 -2.18
CA ALA A 53 -2.04 5.59 -3.16
C ALA A 53 -2.17 7.11 -3.27
N MET A 54 -2.70 7.57 -4.41
CA MET A 54 -2.74 8.99 -4.76
C MET A 54 -3.84 9.29 -5.77
N TYR A 55 -4.35 10.52 -5.72
CA TYR A 55 -5.32 11.06 -6.67
C TYR A 55 -5.22 12.59 -6.69
N GLU A 56 -5.13 13.19 -7.87
CA GLU A 56 -4.88 14.62 -8.08
C GLU A 56 -3.61 15.14 -7.37
N LEU A 57 -3.80 15.89 -6.27
CA LEU A 57 -2.76 16.49 -5.43
C LEU A 57 -2.71 15.83 -4.04
N GLN A 58 -3.50 14.78 -3.83
CA GLN A 58 -3.62 14.05 -2.58
C GLN A 58 -2.90 12.71 -2.65
N ALA A 59 -2.40 12.27 -1.51
CA ALA A 59 -1.84 10.95 -1.37
C ALA A 59 -2.03 10.41 0.05
N GLN A 60 -1.93 9.09 0.13
CA GLN A 60 -2.03 8.33 1.36
C GLN A 60 -0.91 7.29 1.43
N LEU A 61 -0.43 7.05 2.64
CA LEU A 61 0.65 6.12 2.93
C LEU A 61 0.37 5.41 4.26
N THR A 62 0.58 4.10 4.30
CA THR A 62 0.52 3.32 5.54
C THR A 62 1.42 2.10 5.47
N THR A 63 1.75 1.56 6.64
CA THR A 63 2.46 0.28 6.77
C THR A 63 1.51 -0.73 7.38
N LEU A 64 1.36 -1.87 6.71
CA LEU A 64 0.46 -2.95 7.08
C LEU A 64 1.30 -4.16 7.48
N ILE A 65 1.16 -4.61 8.72
CA ILE A 65 1.88 -5.76 9.27
C ILE A 65 0.86 -6.82 9.67
N PRO A 66 0.81 -7.97 8.97
CA PRO A 66 -0.10 -9.06 9.30
C PRO A 66 -0.06 -9.44 10.79
N GLY A 67 -1.23 -9.70 11.36
CA GLY A 67 -1.39 -10.01 12.79
C GLY A 67 -1.19 -8.82 13.76
N GLN A 68 -0.58 -7.71 13.33
CA GLN A 68 -0.30 -6.56 14.20
C GLN A 68 -1.19 -5.36 13.87
N THR A 69 -1.35 -5.02 12.60
CA THR A 69 -2.16 -3.88 12.15
C THR A 69 -3.45 -4.32 11.46
N PRO A 70 -4.46 -3.45 11.33
CA PRO A 70 -5.55 -3.66 10.37
C PRO A 70 -4.97 -3.88 8.96
N CYS A 71 -5.63 -4.68 8.13
CA CYS A 71 -5.26 -4.82 6.72
C CYS A 71 -5.91 -3.73 5.86
N LEU A 72 -5.56 -3.65 4.58
CA LEU A 72 -6.10 -2.66 3.65
C LEU A 72 -7.64 -2.73 3.54
N ALA A 73 -8.19 -3.94 3.55
CA ALA A 73 -9.64 -4.17 3.47
C ALA A 73 -10.41 -3.70 4.71
N CYS A 74 -9.75 -3.44 5.85
CA CYS A 74 -10.43 -2.91 7.05
C CYS A 74 -10.95 -1.48 6.85
N PHE A 75 -10.30 -0.67 6.01
CA PHE A 75 -10.62 0.75 5.86
C PHE A 75 -10.80 1.19 4.41
N THR A 76 -10.54 0.31 3.44
CA THR A 76 -10.76 0.63 2.02
C THR A 76 -12.24 0.46 1.68
N PRO A 77 -12.92 1.51 1.16
CA PRO A 77 -14.31 1.38 0.72
C PRO A 77 -14.42 0.44 -0.48
N LYS A 78 -15.64 -0.07 -0.72
CA LYS A 78 -15.92 -0.90 -1.91
C LYS A 78 -15.55 -0.13 -3.19
N HIS A 79 -14.95 -0.86 -4.13
CA HIS A 79 -14.46 -0.36 -5.41
C HIS A 79 -15.47 0.58 -6.09
N PRO A 80 -15.13 1.86 -6.32
CA PRO A 80 -16.02 2.77 -7.04
C PRO A 80 -16.11 2.33 -8.52
N PRO A 81 -17.32 2.10 -9.08
CA PRO A 81 -17.48 1.57 -10.44
C PRO A 81 -16.82 2.40 -11.55
N ALA A 82 -16.54 3.66 -11.28
CA ALA A 82 -15.95 4.61 -12.23
C ALA A 82 -14.41 4.66 -12.19
N TRP A 83 -13.75 3.96 -11.25
CA TRP A 83 -12.30 3.97 -11.15
C TRP A 83 -11.66 3.31 -12.38
N LYS A 84 -10.57 3.91 -12.87
CA LYS A 84 -9.86 3.47 -14.06
C LYS A 84 -8.37 3.58 -13.81
N ARG A 85 -7.59 2.74 -14.50
CA ARG A 85 -6.11 2.72 -14.41
C ARG A 85 -5.48 4.09 -14.70
N ARG A 86 -6.10 4.89 -15.58
CA ARG A 86 -5.69 6.26 -15.86
C ARG A 86 -6.54 7.21 -15.03
N PHE A 87 -5.88 7.92 -14.13
CA PHE A 87 -6.49 8.93 -13.25
C PHE A 87 -5.58 10.16 -13.20
N PRO A 88 -6.11 11.35 -12.88
CA PRO A 88 -5.31 12.57 -12.79
C PRO A 88 -4.35 12.49 -11.59
N VAL A 89 -3.07 12.75 -11.81
CA VAL A 89 -2.07 12.91 -10.75
C VAL A 89 -0.87 13.70 -11.28
N PHE A 90 -0.32 14.60 -10.46
CA PHE A 90 0.93 15.28 -10.79
C PHE A 90 2.13 14.37 -10.49
N GLY A 91 3.12 14.33 -11.38
CA GLY A 91 4.34 13.54 -11.15
C GLY A 91 5.08 13.89 -9.86
N ALA A 92 4.97 15.14 -9.39
CA ALA A 92 5.51 15.57 -8.10
C ALA A 92 4.83 14.87 -6.90
N VAL A 93 3.53 14.61 -6.97
CA VAL A 93 2.77 13.85 -5.96
C VAL A 93 3.21 12.38 -5.98
N SER A 94 3.34 11.81 -7.17
CA SER A 94 3.83 10.44 -7.33
C SER A 94 5.27 10.28 -6.81
N GLY A 95 6.14 11.24 -7.10
CA GLY A 95 7.50 11.25 -6.58
C GLY A 95 7.55 11.39 -5.05
N SER A 96 6.74 12.27 -4.47
CA SER A 96 6.72 12.45 -3.02
C SER A 96 6.24 11.19 -2.29
N VAL A 97 5.15 10.56 -2.75
CA VAL A 97 4.63 9.34 -2.12
C VAL A 97 5.61 8.18 -2.29
N ALA A 98 6.25 8.06 -3.45
CA ALA A 98 7.24 7.01 -3.71
C ALA A 98 8.45 7.11 -2.77
N CYS A 99 8.98 8.32 -2.56
CA CYS A 99 10.09 8.53 -1.61
C CYS A 99 9.70 8.16 -0.18
N MET A 100 8.49 8.53 0.26
CA MET A 100 8.03 8.19 1.60
C MET A 100 7.72 6.69 1.75
N ALA A 101 7.19 6.03 0.73
CA ALA A 101 6.98 4.58 0.71
C ALA A 101 8.32 3.82 0.77
N ALA A 102 9.32 4.26 0.01
CA ALA A 102 10.67 3.71 0.09
C ALA A 102 11.27 3.87 1.50
N MET A 103 11.01 5.01 2.17
CA MET A 103 11.42 5.19 3.55
C MET A 103 10.70 4.24 4.52
N GLU A 104 9.40 3.97 4.36
CA GLU A 104 8.71 2.94 5.15
C GLU A 104 9.35 1.56 4.95
N ALA A 105 9.64 1.18 3.71
CA ALA A 105 10.31 -0.08 3.38
C ALA A 105 11.69 -0.18 4.06
N ILE A 106 12.50 0.87 3.98
CA ILE A 106 13.81 0.94 4.65
C ILE A 106 13.66 0.77 6.16
N LYS A 107 12.70 1.45 6.78
CA LYS A 107 12.45 1.35 8.23
C LYS A 107 12.07 -0.06 8.65
N ILE A 108 11.25 -0.75 7.85
CA ILE A 108 10.86 -2.15 8.12
C ILE A 108 12.07 -3.08 8.02
N ILE A 109 12.85 -2.98 6.94
CA ILE A 109 14.00 -3.87 6.68
C ILE A 109 15.11 -3.66 7.72
N THR A 110 15.38 -2.41 8.09
CA THR A 110 16.51 -2.06 8.95
C THR A 110 16.15 -2.00 10.45
N GLY A 111 14.86 -1.92 10.79
CA GLY A 111 14.40 -1.61 12.14
C GLY A 111 14.75 -0.19 12.60
N ASN A 112 15.17 0.71 11.70
CA ASN A 112 15.64 2.05 12.05
C ASN A 112 14.50 3.07 12.03
N GLY A 113 13.89 3.32 13.19
CA GLY A 113 12.86 4.36 13.39
C GLY A 113 11.44 3.78 13.47
N GLU A 114 10.45 4.68 13.49
CA GLU A 114 9.05 4.29 13.63
C GLU A 114 8.33 4.24 12.28
N THR A 115 7.68 3.13 11.98
CA THR A 115 6.84 2.98 10.79
C THR A 115 5.46 3.61 10.98
N LEU A 116 4.70 3.72 9.89
CA LEU A 116 3.28 4.04 9.88
C LEU A 116 2.40 2.83 10.23
N ALA A 117 2.94 1.82 10.94
CA ALA A 117 2.17 0.64 11.34
C ALA A 117 0.89 1.04 12.10
N GLY A 118 -0.27 0.68 11.55
CA GLY A 118 -1.58 1.00 12.14
C GLY A 118 -1.98 2.48 12.05
N LYS A 119 -1.24 3.29 11.30
CA LYS A 119 -1.48 4.72 11.07
C LYS A 119 -1.63 4.98 9.57
N LEU A 120 -2.59 5.80 9.19
CA LEU A 120 -2.76 6.31 7.84
C LEU A 120 -2.24 7.74 7.81
N LEU A 121 -1.15 7.96 7.07
CA LEU A 121 -0.74 9.30 6.67
C LEU A 121 -1.55 9.70 5.44
N THR A 122 -2.23 10.82 5.51
CA THR A 122 -2.88 11.47 4.36
C THR A 122 -2.31 12.86 4.22
N TYR A 123 -2.11 13.31 2.98
CA TYR A 123 -1.66 14.66 2.75
C TYR A 123 -2.20 15.23 1.43
N ASP A 124 -2.40 16.55 1.42
CA ASP A 124 -2.78 17.33 0.25
C ASP A 124 -1.67 18.34 -0.05
N LEU A 125 -1.05 18.21 -1.22
CA LEU A 125 0.04 19.08 -1.64
C LEU A 125 -0.44 20.42 -2.21
N ARG A 126 -1.76 20.64 -2.33
CA ARG A 126 -2.32 21.94 -2.71
C ARG A 126 -2.09 23.00 -1.63
N ASP A 127 -2.20 22.60 -0.37
CA ASP A 127 -2.04 23.47 0.80
C ASP A 127 -0.98 22.97 1.80
N MET A 128 -0.27 21.90 1.46
CA MET A 128 0.77 21.27 2.29
C MET A 128 0.23 20.77 3.63
N THR A 129 -1.02 20.32 3.69
CA THR A 129 -1.61 19.72 4.88
C THR A 129 -1.22 18.24 5.01
N PHE A 130 -0.73 17.84 6.18
CA PHE A 130 -0.42 16.45 6.53
C PHE A 130 -1.24 16.04 7.76
N ARG A 131 -1.88 14.87 7.70
CA ARG A 131 -2.68 14.32 8.80
C ARG A 131 -2.38 12.85 8.96
N THR A 132 -2.07 12.47 10.20
CA THR A 132 -1.89 11.08 10.58
C THR A 132 -3.05 10.65 11.45
N THR A 133 -3.75 9.59 11.06
CA THR A 133 -4.89 9.03 11.79
C THR A 133 -4.66 7.57 12.11
N SER A 134 -5.08 7.11 13.28
CA SER A 134 -5.03 5.68 13.61
C SER A 134 -6.08 4.90 12.81
N ILE A 135 -5.68 3.76 12.26
CA ILE A 135 -6.57 2.85 11.54
C ILE A 135 -7.14 1.85 12.55
N GLN A 136 -8.45 1.58 12.45
CA GLN A 136 -9.11 0.60 13.31
C GLN A 136 -9.31 -0.72 12.58
N ARG A 137 -9.13 -1.84 13.29
CA ARG A 137 -9.42 -3.17 12.74
C ARG A 137 -10.93 -3.32 12.63
N ASN A 138 -11.41 -3.75 11.47
CA ASN A 138 -12.80 -4.13 11.29
C ASN A 138 -12.99 -5.58 11.80
N ALA A 139 -13.84 -5.76 12.82
CA ALA A 139 -14.11 -7.08 13.40
C ALA A 139 -14.77 -8.07 12.41
N GLY A 140 -15.44 -7.55 11.36
CA GLY A 140 -16.02 -8.35 10.29
C GLY A 140 -15.19 -8.37 9.00
N CYS A 141 -13.88 -8.12 9.09
CA CYS A 141 -13.01 -8.15 7.92
C CYS A 141 -12.92 -9.59 7.36
N GLU A 142 -13.23 -9.78 6.08
CA GLU A 142 -13.14 -11.10 5.43
C GLU A 142 -11.69 -11.53 5.14
N VAL A 143 -10.71 -10.65 5.39
CA VAL A 143 -9.29 -10.88 5.05
C VAL A 143 -8.38 -11.11 6.25
N CYS A 144 -8.58 -10.45 7.40
CA CYS A 144 -7.63 -10.42 8.52
C CYS A 144 -8.28 -10.42 9.90
#